data_AF-A0A0C3NIH3-F1
#
_entry.id   AF-A0A0C3NIH3-F1
#
_cell.length_a   1.000
_cell.length_b   1.000
_cell.length_c   1.000
_cell.angle_alpha   90.00
_cell.angle_beta   90.00
_cell.angle_gamma   90.00
#
_symmetry.space_group_name_H-M   'P 1'
#
loop_
_entity.id
_entity.type
_entity.pdbx_description
1 polymer ?
#
loop_
_entity_poly.entity_id
_entity_poly.type
_entity_poly.pdbx_seq_one_letter_code
_entity_poly.pdbx_strand_id
1 'polypeptide(L)'
;MLRAELESQGFQRSEVDHAVFVFRHSEILCMAAWHVDDGLGGSNNERFLAEVKHHLHLRFGISDMGPVTKYLGIQFECDRHT
;
A
#
# COMPACT_ATOMS: atom_id res chain seq x y z
N MET A 1 -13.80 5.17 5.50
CA MET A 1 -13.03 6.38 5.17
C MET A 1 -11.84 6.05 4.28
N LEU A 2 -10.90 5.19 4.70
CA LEU A 2 -9.73 4.80 3.87
C LEU A 2 -10.12 4.20 2.51
N ARG A 3 -11.05 3.24 2.49
CA ARG A 3 -11.54 2.61 1.25
C ARG A 3 -11.93 3.64 0.20
N ALA A 4 -12.80 4.57 0.56
CA ALA A 4 -13.31 5.59 -0.36
C ALA A 4 -12.19 6.52 -0.86
N GLU A 5 -11.18 6.76 -0.03
CA GLU A 5 -10.00 7.57 -0.39
C GLU A 5 -9.06 6.84 -1.37
N LEU A 6 -8.92 5.52 -1.23
CA LEU A 6 -8.15 4.72 -2.19
C LEU A 6 -8.94 4.58 -3.51
N GLU A 7 -10.24 4.33 -3.43
CA GLU A 7 -11.13 4.27 -4.60
C GLU A 7 -11.16 5.61 -5.37
N SER A 8 -11.14 6.76 -4.67
CA SER A 8 -11.08 8.08 -5.33
C SER A 8 -9.75 8.34 -6.04
N GLN A 9 -8.66 7.72 -5.59
CA GLN A 9 -7.35 7.74 -6.25
C GLN A 9 -7.25 6.72 -7.40
N GLY A 10 -8.32 5.97 -7.68
CA GLY A 10 -8.37 5.00 -8.77
C GLY A 10 -7.91 3.59 -8.38
N PHE A 11 -7.71 3.30 -7.09
CA PHE A 11 -7.51 1.92 -6.66
C PHE A 11 -8.82 1.13 -6.75
N GLN A 12 -8.71 -0.12 -7.18
CA GLN A 12 -9.81 -1.08 -7.19
C GLN A 12 -9.61 -2.08 -6.06
N ARG A 13 -10.64 -2.29 -5.24
CA ARG A 13 -10.60 -3.31 -4.21
C ARG A 13 -10.62 -4.70 -4.86
N SER A 14 -9.77 -5.59 -4.36
CA SER A 14 -9.74 -6.99 -4.80
C SER A 14 -11.02 -7.72 -4.37
N GLU A 15 -11.51 -8.57 -5.27
CA GLU A 15 -12.66 -9.45 -5.03
C GLU A 15 -12.28 -10.66 -4.15
N VAL A 16 -11.00 -11.05 -4.14
CA VAL A 16 -10.49 -12.21 -3.39
C VAL A 16 -10.16 -11.83 -1.95
N ASP A 17 -9.55 -10.66 -1.75
CA ASP A 17 -9.23 -10.12 -0.43
C ASP A 17 -9.63 -8.66 -0.35
N HIS A 18 -10.60 -8.38 0.52
CA HIS A 18 -11.18 -7.06 0.68
C HIS A 18 -10.30 -6.07 1.46
N ALA A 19 -9.20 -6.54 2.05
CA ALA A 19 -8.14 -5.69 2.57
C ALA A 19 -7.18 -5.22 1.48
N VAL A 20 -7.20 -5.83 0.29
CA VAL A 20 -6.26 -5.54 -0.80
C VAL A 20 -6.89 -4.60 -1.82
N PHE A 21 -6.14 -3.57 -2.17
CA PHE A 21 -6.46 -2.55 -3.16
C PHE A 21 -5.36 -2.56 -4.23
N VAL A 22 -5.77 -2.52 -5.49
CA VAL A 22 -4.86 -2.57 -6.64
C VAL A 22 -5.11 -1.35 -7.52
N PHE A 23 -4.08 -0.56 -7.73
CA PHE A 23 -4.03 0.49 -8.73
C PHE A 23 -3.27 -0.04 -9.95
N ARG A 24 -3.91 0.05 -11.12
CA ARG A 24 -3.31 -0.28 -12.40
C ARG A 24 -3.66 0.80 -13.39
N HIS A 25 -2.66 1.57 -13.82
CA HIS A 25 -2.82 2.57 -14.85
C HIS A 25 -1.55 2.68 -15.67
N SER A 26 -1.65 2.48 -16.99
CA SER A 26 -0.48 2.39 -17.87
C SER A 26 0.50 1.32 -17.35
N GLU A 27 1.79 1.64 -17.28
CA GLU A 27 2.85 0.78 -16.75
C GLU A 27 2.94 0.78 -15.21
N ILE A 28 2.10 1.54 -14.50
CA ILE A 28 2.13 1.61 -13.03
C ILE A 28 1.22 0.55 -12.43
N LEU A 29 1.81 -0.31 -11.61
CA LEU A 29 1.14 -1.25 -10.73
C LEU A 29 1.49 -0.93 -9.29
N CYS A 30 0.49 -0.59 -8.50
CA CYS A 30 0.62 -0.37 -7.07
C CYS A 30 -0.43 -1.18 -6.31
N MET A 31 -0.03 -1.81 -5.23
CA MET A 31 -0.87 -2.63 -4.36
C MET A 31 -0.77 -2.10 -2.94
N ALA A 32 -1.91 -1.97 -2.28
CA ALA A 32 -2.01 -1.61 -0.89
C ALA A 32 -2.88 -2.66 -0.17
N ALA A 33 -2.32 -3.34 0.81
CA ALA A 33 -3.06 -4.20 1.72
C ALA A 33 -3.25 -3.46 3.06
N TRP A 34 -4.46 -3.50 3.60
CA TRP A 34 -4.82 -2.76 4.80
C TRP A 34 -5.64 -3.60 5.78
N HIS A 35 -5.03 -3.97 6.90
CA HIS A 35 -5.67 -4.74 7.97
C HIS A 35 -5.70 -3.92 9.25
N VAL A 36 -6.84 -3.26 9.49
CA VAL A 36 -7.08 -2.42 10.67
C VAL A 36 -5.98 -1.37 10.84
N ASP A 37 -5.01 -1.60 11.72
CA ASP A 37 -3.93 -0.67 12.05
C ASP A 37 -2.66 -0.89 11.20
N ASP A 38 -2.53 -2.05 10.55
CA ASP A 38 -1.35 -2.41 9.77
C ASP A 38 -1.60 -2.26 8.26
N GLY A 39 -0.82 -1.37 7.65
CA GLY A 39 -0.77 -1.17 6.20
C GLY A 39 0.49 -1.77 5.57
N LEU A 40 0.33 -2.35 4.39
CA LEU A 40 1.42 -2.84 3.55
C LEU A 40 1.25 -2.29 2.14
N GLY A 41 2.30 -1.71 1.58
CA GLY A 41 2.26 -1.12 0.24
C GLY A 41 3.44 -1.59 -0.61
N GLY A 42 3.18 -1.83 -1.89
CA GLY A 42 4.20 -2.21 -2.87
C GLY A 42 3.84 -1.68 -4.25
N SER A 43 4.83 -1.26 -5.02
CA SER A 43 4.63 -0.72 -6.36
C SER A 43 5.85 -1.00 -7.23
N ASN A 44 5.65 -1.13 -8.54
CA ASN A 44 6.74 -1.12 -9.50
C ASN A 44 7.26 0.30 -9.82
N ASN A 45 6.61 1.33 -9.27
CA ASN A 45 7.02 2.72 -9.36
C ASN A 45 7.15 3.31 -7.94
N GLU A 46 8.40 3.52 -7.50
CA GLU A 46 8.72 4.00 -6.15
C GLU A 46 8.21 5.42 -5.88
N ARG A 47 8.25 6.30 -6.89
CA ARG A 47 7.73 7.67 -6.77
C ARG A 47 6.24 7.66 -6.48
N PHE A 48 5.49 6.88 -7.26
CA PHE A 48 4.05 6.74 -7.07
C PHE A 48 3.71 6.14 -5.70
N LEU A 49 4.48 5.15 -5.24
CA LEU A 49 4.30 4.60 -3.89
C LEU A 49 4.56 5.64 -2.80
N ALA A 50 5.60 6.46 -2.96
CA ALA A 50 5.89 7.54 -2.02
C ALA A 50 4.77 8.60 -1.98
N GLU A 51 4.20 8.95 -3.13
CA GLU A 51 3.05 9.87 -3.23
C GLU A 51 1.82 9.31 -2.51
N VAL A 52 1.48 8.04 -2.74
CA VAL A 52 0.36 7.37 -2.05
C VAL A 52 0.59 7.34 -0.54
N LYS A 53 1.79 6.94 -0.08
CA LYS A 53 2.13 6.93 1.35
C LYS A 53 2.03 8.33 1.97
N HIS A 54 2.54 9.35 1.28
CA HIS A 54 2.48 10.72 1.74
C HIS A 54 1.03 11.23 1.86
N HIS A 55 0.20 10.92 0.87
CA HIS A 55 -1.23 11.28 0.91
C HIS A 55 -1.95 10.62 2.09
N LEU A 56 -1.72 9.32 2.30
CA LEU A 56 -2.29 8.58 3.43
C LEU A 56 -1.82 9.13 4.79
N HIS A 57 -0.55 9.53 4.87
CA HIS A 57 0.01 10.20 6.05
C HIS A 57 -0.71 11.51 6.34
N LEU A 58 -0.86 12.39 5.34
CA LEU A 58 -1.53 13.67 5.51
C LEU A 58 -3.02 13.52 5.87
N ARG A 59 -3.70 12.54 5.27
CA ARG A 59 -5.15 12.39 5.42
C ARG A 59 -5.55 11.66 6.70
N PHE A 60 -4.77 10.66 7.12
CA PHE A 60 -5.13 9.75 8.21
C PHE A 60 -4.09 9.66 9.32
N GLY A 61 -2.96 10.37 9.22
CA GLY A 61 -1.88 10.29 10.21
C GLY A 61 -1.12 8.97 10.17
N ILE A 62 -1.23 8.20 9.08
CA ILE A 62 -0.52 6.92 8.90
C ILE A 62 0.97 7.20 8.77
N SER A 63 1.80 6.52 9.57
CA SER A 63 3.26 6.63 9.49
C SER A 63 3.84 5.58 8.56
N ASP A 64 4.79 6.00 7.72
CA ASP A 64 5.61 5.06 6.94
C ASP A 64 6.67 4.42 7.85
N MET A 65 6.61 3.10 7.99
CA MET A 65 7.56 2.33 8.80
C MET A 65 8.81 1.89 8.01
N GLY A 66 8.91 2.27 6.72
CA GLY A 66 10.03 1.92 5.87
C GLY A 66 9.92 0.51 5.28
N PRO A 67 11.05 -0.15 4.97
CA PRO A 67 11.05 -1.52 4.47
C PRO A 67 10.34 -2.48 5.42
N VAL A 68 9.55 -3.39 4.85
CA VAL A 68 8.73 -4.34 5.61
C VAL A 68 9.64 -5.34 6.30
N THR A 69 9.69 -5.28 7.63
CA THR A 69 10.38 -6.24 8.48
C THR A 69 9.41 -7.11 9.27
N LYS A 70 8.20 -6.58 9.55
CA LYS A 70 7.14 -7.28 10.25
C LYS A 70 5.78 -6.80 9.77
N TYR A 71 4.86 -7.72 9.51
CA TYR A 71 3.46 -7.45 9.15
C TYR A 71 2.57 -8.57 9.69
N LEU A 72 1.51 -8.23 10.43
CA LEU A 72 0.58 -9.20 11.04
C LEU A 72 1.26 -10.32 11.86
N GLY A 73 2.36 -9.99 12.54
CA GLY A 73 3.13 -10.97 13.32
C GLY A 73 4.06 -11.87 12.50
N ILE A 74 4.06 -11.76 11.17
CA ILE A 74 5.00 -12.43 10.28
C ILE A 74 6.22 -11.55 10.10
N GLN A 75 7.41 -12.12 10.28
CA GLN A 75 8.69 -11.45 10.02
C GLN A 75 9.10 -11.69 8.56
N PHE A 76 9.61 -10.63 7.92
CA PHE A 76 10.04 -10.66 6.52
C PHE A 76 11.52 -10.36 6.43
N GLU A 77 12.22 -11.14 5.61
CA GLU A 77 13.56 -10.84 5.13
C GLU A 77 13.48 -10.73 3.62
N CYS A 78 13.63 -9.50 3.11
CA CYS A 78 13.67 -9.24 1.69
C CYS A 78 15.13 -9.14 1.28
N ASP A 79 15.65 -10.21 0.71
CA ASP A 79 16.99 -10.21 0.12
C ASP A 79 16.97 -9.38 -1.18
N ARG A 80 17.32 -8.10 -1.06
CA ARG A 80 17.50 -7.20 -2.20
C ARG A 80 18.95 -7.28 -2.70
N HIS A 81 19.41 -8.48 -3.05
CA HIS A 81 20.59 -8.66 -3.89
C HIS A 81 20.20 -8.49 -5.36
N THR A 82 19.92 -7.26 -5.80
CA THR A 82 19.86 -6.90 -7.23
C THR A 82 20.14 -5.42 -7.45
#